data_AF-A0A1Y4I756-F1
#
_entry.id   AF-A0A1Y4I756-F1
#
_cell.length_a   1.000
_cell.length_b   1.000
_cell.length_c   1.000
_cell.angle_alpha   90.00
_cell.angle_beta   90.00
_cell.angle_gamma   90.00
#
_symmetry.space_group_name_H-M   'P 1'
#
loop_
_entity.id
_entity.type
_entity.pdbx_description
1 polymer ?
#
loop_
_entity_poly.entity_id
_entity_poly.type
_entity_poly.pdbx_seq_one_letter_code
_entity_poly.pdbx_strand_id
1 'polypeptide(L)'
;MYLLFGLFLLLCILFLLLNFWKRRRIICKICAMDSCEKACLLDEILEPFGFCYLVDQDAVTSRVDAWQREFGYCSLFDKSAVHFQMVFDCEPIYFCHDGRTWMIEFWKGQYGITAGAEIGVYRTEGILAPEQYEHALFQSVSDEDLFPMSMELFFKGSSLFTIRRCHWWLTGFRPGVWVHPEDLVLNISVTFPNQTMLRSFTDGLMQTGYRSCDLCVCGLTVSFTFASPRTRQPRLDCRLSQWFSQWKNRMFCALYRWITRPFICTSDRVLYLYYFLPYAFRHMFTMRRNGKQRLRRKRRKNK
;
A
#
# COMPACT_ATOMS: atom_id res chain seq x y z
N MET A 1 -19.88 -16.41 45.41
CA MET A 1 -19.98 -16.42 43.93
C MET A 1 -20.88 -15.31 43.38
N TYR A 2 -22.08 -15.07 43.96
CA TYR A 2 -22.98 -14.00 43.49
C TYR A 2 -22.45 -12.56 43.64
N LEU A 3 -21.69 -12.25 44.69
CA LEU A 3 -21.06 -10.93 44.88
C LEU A 3 -19.98 -10.62 43.82
N LEU A 4 -19.16 -11.62 43.47
CA LEU A 4 -18.14 -11.47 42.42
C LEU A 4 -18.80 -11.30 41.03
N PHE A 5 -19.89 -12.02 40.78
CA PHE A 5 -20.67 -11.87 39.56
C PHE A 5 -21.34 -10.49 39.47
N GLY A 6 -21.90 -10.00 40.58
CA GLY A 6 -22.48 -8.65 40.66
C GLY A 6 -21.45 -7.54 40.45
N LEU A 7 -20.27 -7.67 41.07
CA LEU A 7 -19.15 -6.74 40.86
C LEU A 7 -18.69 -6.73 39.40
N PHE A 8 -18.57 -7.92 38.79
CA PHE A 8 -18.22 -8.06 37.38
C PHE A 8 -19.24 -7.36 36.46
N LEU A 9 -20.54 -7.59 36.68
CA LEU A 9 -21.61 -6.92 35.94
C LEU A 9 -21.54 -5.39 36.09
N LEU A 10 -21.32 -4.89 37.30
CA LEU A 10 -21.20 -3.45 37.55
C LEU A 10 -19.98 -2.87 36.81
N LEU A 11 -18.84 -3.56 36.82
CA LEU A 11 -17.64 -3.18 36.06
C LEU A 11 -17.92 -3.18 34.56
N CYS A 12 -18.64 -4.18 34.03
CA CYS A 12 -19.03 -4.22 32.62
C CYS A 12 -19.95 -3.04 32.26
N ILE A 13 -20.94 -2.73 33.07
CA ILE A 13 -21.85 -1.58 32.84
C ILE A 13 -21.06 -0.26 32.87
N LEU A 14 -20.19 -0.07 33.86
CA LEU A 14 -19.33 1.10 33.95
C LEU A 14 -18.44 1.23 32.70
N PHE A 15 -17.83 0.14 32.25
CA PHE A 15 -17.01 0.11 31.05
C PHE A 15 -17.83 0.47 29.78
N LEU A 16 -19.05 -0.04 29.65
CA LEU A 16 -19.95 0.30 28.54
C LEU A 16 -20.32 1.78 28.53
N LEU A 17 -20.66 2.34 29.69
CA LEU A 17 -20.96 3.77 29.84
C LEU A 17 -19.73 4.61 29.47
N LEU A 18 -18.57 4.33 30.06
CA LEU A 18 -17.33 5.07 29.76
C LEU A 18 -17.00 5.04 28.27
N ASN A 19 -17.15 3.88 27.61
CA ASN A 19 -16.94 3.77 26.16
C ASN A 19 -17.98 4.54 25.35
N PHE A 20 -19.24 4.57 25.79
CA PHE A 20 -20.27 5.37 25.15
C PHE A 20 -19.95 6.88 25.21
N TRP A 21 -19.58 7.39 26.38
CA TRP A 21 -19.17 8.79 26.55
C TRP A 21 -17.89 9.11 25.78
N LYS A 22 -16.86 8.24 25.85
CA LYS A 22 -15.62 8.38 25.07
C LYS A 22 -15.93 8.46 23.58
N ARG A 23 -16.76 7.55 23.06
CA ARG A 23 -17.16 7.52 21.65
C ARG A 23 -17.85 8.83 21.23
N ARG A 24 -18.83 9.31 22.01
CA ARG A 24 -19.52 10.58 21.70
C ARG A 24 -18.54 11.76 21.69
N ARG A 25 -17.65 11.85 22.68
CA ARG A 25 -16.63 12.92 22.74
C ARG A 25 -15.71 12.92 21.51
N ILE A 26 -15.22 11.75 21.10
CA ILE A 26 -14.36 11.64 19.91
C ILE A 26 -15.12 12.02 18.65
N ILE A 27 -16.38 11.59 18.51
CA ILE A 27 -17.21 11.96 17.36
C ILE A 27 -17.38 13.47 17.30
N CYS A 28 -17.78 14.11 18.39
CA CYS A 28 -17.92 15.57 18.44
C CYS A 28 -16.60 16.28 18.12
N LYS A 29 -15.46 15.77 18.63
CA LYS A 29 -14.14 16.32 18.33
C LYS A 29 -13.86 16.29 16.82
N ILE A 30 -14.03 15.15 16.16
CA ILE A 30 -13.74 15.01 14.73
C ILE A 30 -14.70 15.86 13.88
N CYS A 31 -15.98 15.94 14.26
CA CYS A 31 -16.95 16.79 13.56
C CYS A 31 -16.67 18.29 13.73
N ALA A 32 -16.00 18.69 14.81
CA ALA A 32 -15.62 20.08 15.06
C ALA A 32 -14.32 20.49 14.34
N MET A 33 -13.53 19.53 13.84
CA MET A 33 -12.30 19.82 13.10
C MET A 33 -12.61 20.21 11.65
N ASP A 34 -11.89 21.20 11.14
CA ASP A 34 -11.96 21.54 9.72
C ASP A 34 -11.12 20.58 8.85
N SER A 35 -11.21 20.74 7.53
CA SER A 35 -10.51 19.84 6.59
C SER A 35 -8.98 19.99 6.63
N CYS A 36 -8.47 21.19 6.90
CA CYS A 36 -7.03 21.46 7.01
C CYS A 36 -6.47 20.83 8.30
N GLU A 37 -7.14 21.03 9.43
CA GLU A 37 -6.78 20.42 10.71
C GLU A 37 -6.73 18.89 10.61
N LYS A 38 -7.73 18.28 9.95
CA LYS A 38 -7.75 16.84 9.70
C LYS A 38 -6.58 16.39 8.83
N ALA A 39 -6.28 17.12 7.77
CA ALA A 39 -5.18 16.80 6.86
C ALA A 39 -3.81 16.88 7.56
N CYS A 40 -3.55 17.97 8.30
CA CYS A 40 -2.31 18.15 9.06
C CYS A 40 -2.12 17.05 10.11
N LEU A 41 -3.17 16.75 10.88
CA LEU A 41 -3.10 15.68 11.88
C LEU A 41 -2.88 14.31 11.24
N LEU A 42 -3.55 14.03 10.11
CA LEU A 42 -3.34 12.78 9.37
C LEU A 42 -1.91 12.66 8.85
N ASP A 43 -1.32 13.72 8.30
CA ASP A 43 0.07 13.70 7.85
C ASP A 43 1.03 13.41 9.02
N GLU A 44 0.85 14.08 10.16
CA GLU A 44 1.66 13.88 11.36
C GLU A 44 1.59 12.43 11.89
N ILE A 45 0.39 11.86 12.01
CA ILE A 45 0.25 10.51 12.60
C ILE A 45 0.64 9.38 11.63
N LEU A 46 0.69 9.66 10.32
CA LEU A 46 1.06 8.70 9.28
C LEU A 46 2.55 8.75 8.91
N GLU A 47 3.21 9.90 9.08
CA GLU A 47 4.62 10.12 8.77
C GLU A 47 5.57 9.06 9.37
N PRO A 48 5.42 8.63 10.66
CA PRO A 48 6.27 7.58 11.23
C PRO A 48 6.19 6.22 10.52
N PHE A 49 5.13 5.99 9.74
CA PHE A 49 4.91 4.78 8.95
C PHE A 49 5.36 4.94 7.49
N GLY A 50 5.81 6.13 7.09
CA GLY A 50 6.21 6.43 5.71
C GLY A 50 5.02 6.77 4.80
N PHE A 51 3.89 7.18 5.37
CA PHE A 51 2.66 7.49 4.64
C PHE A 51 2.20 8.93 4.89
N CYS A 52 1.36 9.43 3.99
CA CYS A 52 0.61 10.67 4.11
C CYS A 52 -0.80 10.49 3.54
N TYR A 53 -1.65 11.50 3.72
CA TYR A 53 -3.05 11.45 3.30
C TYR A 53 -3.32 12.42 2.14
N LEU A 54 -4.01 11.94 1.11
CA LEU A 54 -4.50 12.76 -0.01
C LEU A 54 -5.97 13.06 0.19
N VAL A 55 -6.29 14.31 0.51
CA VAL A 55 -7.65 14.76 0.81
C VAL A 55 -8.55 14.68 -0.41
N ASP A 56 -8.05 15.09 -1.58
CA ASP A 56 -8.75 15.10 -2.86
C ASP A 56 -9.09 13.70 -3.37
N GLN A 57 -8.29 12.70 -2.99
CA GLN A 57 -8.45 11.31 -3.41
C GLN A 57 -9.07 10.41 -2.34
N ASP A 58 -9.33 10.92 -1.13
CA ASP A 58 -9.75 10.11 0.04
C ASP A 58 -8.91 8.82 0.17
N ALA A 59 -7.58 8.96 0.12
CA ALA A 59 -6.65 7.84 0.05
C ALA A 59 -5.37 8.10 0.85
N VAL A 60 -4.79 7.02 1.40
CA VAL A 60 -3.46 7.04 1.99
C VAL A 60 -2.43 6.73 0.90
N THR A 61 -1.36 7.51 0.81
CA THR A 61 -0.25 7.31 -0.12
C THR A 61 1.07 7.26 0.65
N SER A 62 2.09 6.70 0.03
CA SER A 62 3.49 6.73 0.47
C SER A 62 4.05 8.15 0.39
N ARG A 63 5.03 8.41 1.25
CA ARG A 63 5.88 9.59 1.16
C ARG A 63 7.14 9.27 0.35
N VAL A 64 7.68 10.29 -0.32
CA VAL A 64 8.94 10.15 -1.08
C VAL A 64 10.11 9.86 -0.14
N ASP A 65 10.09 10.44 1.07
CA ASP A 65 11.08 10.28 2.14
C ASP A 65 10.83 9.05 3.04
N ALA A 66 9.93 8.15 2.64
CA ALA A 66 9.59 6.97 3.43
C ALA A 66 10.83 6.08 3.70
N TRP A 67 11.05 5.73 4.97
CA TRP A 67 12.21 4.95 5.43
C TRP A 67 12.33 3.57 4.76
N GLN A 68 11.23 3.07 4.18
CA GLN A 68 11.18 1.86 3.34
C GLN A 68 12.24 1.89 2.23
N ARG A 69 12.62 3.09 1.75
CA ARG A 69 13.62 3.29 0.71
C ARG A 69 14.96 2.61 1.00
N GLU A 70 15.38 2.53 2.28
CA GLU A 70 16.67 1.97 2.72
C GLU A 70 16.78 0.43 2.56
N PHE A 71 15.66 -0.24 2.32
CA PHE A 71 15.61 -1.71 2.28
C PHE A 71 15.70 -2.30 0.88
N GLY A 72 15.38 -1.51 -0.15
CA GLY A 72 15.21 -2.01 -1.50
C GLY A 72 14.11 -3.08 -1.58
N TYR A 73 14.13 -3.83 -2.68
CA TYR A 73 13.16 -4.86 -3.01
C TYR A 73 13.84 -6.15 -3.48
N CYS A 74 13.22 -7.29 -3.16
CA CYS A 74 13.56 -8.59 -3.70
C CYS A 74 12.29 -9.47 -3.79
N SER A 75 12.29 -10.45 -4.69
CA SER A 75 11.11 -11.29 -4.98
C SER A 75 10.52 -12.04 -3.76
N LEU A 76 11.32 -12.21 -2.70
CA LEU A 76 10.88 -12.83 -1.44
C LEU A 76 9.77 -12.02 -0.74
N PHE A 77 9.69 -10.71 -0.97
CA PHE A 77 8.60 -9.90 -0.41
C PHE A 77 7.26 -10.38 -0.93
N ASP A 78 7.12 -10.52 -2.24
CA ASP A 78 5.87 -10.96 -2.86
C ASP A 78 5.49 -12.39 -2.50
N LYS A 79 6.49 -13.29 -2.46
CA LYS A 79 6.28 -14.68 -2.04
C LYS A 79 5.82 -14.79 -0.58
N SER A 80 6.23 -13.88 0.29
CA SER A 80 5.86 -13.88 1.70
C SER A 80 4.63 -13.04 2.03
N ALA A 81 4.09 -12.29 1.05
CA ALA A 81 3.00 -11.34 1.23
C ALA A 81 1.76 -11.95 1.92
N VAL A 82 1.41 -13.17 1.54
CA VAL A 82 0.22 -13.87 2.07
C VAL A 82 0.28 -14.09 3.59
N HIS A 83 1.48 -14.28 4.15
CA HIS A 83 1.70 -14.44 5.59
C HIS A 83 1.54 -13.12 6.36
N PHE A 84 1.59 -12.01 5.65
CA PHE A 84 1.37 -10.66 6.16
C PHE A 84 -0.04 -10.13 5.84
N GLN A 85 -0.98 -11.01 5.51
CA GLN A 85 -2.37 -10.65 5.14
C GLN A 85 -2.47 -9.78 3.90
N MET A 86 -1.44 -9.79 3.05
CA MET A 86 -1.44 -9.13 1.76
C MET A 86 -1.75 -10.16 0.67
N VAL A 87 -2.77 -9.89 -0.13
CA VAL A 87 -3.21 -10.72 -1.24
C VAL A 87 -3.42 -9.80 -2.43
N PHE A 88 -2.44 -9.80 -3.33
CA PHE A 88 -2.40 -8.93 -4.49
C PHE A 88 -1.91 -9.68 -5.72
N ASP A 89 -2.13 -9.07 -6.88
CA ASP A 89 -1.40 -9.40 -8.10
C ASP A 89 -0.17 -8.49 -8.22
N CYS A 90 0.96 -9.03 -8.66
CA CYS A 90 2.20 -8.31 -8.95
C CYS A 90 2.63 -8.49 -10.41
N GLU A 91 3.25 -7.46 -10.99
CA GLU A 91 3.70 -7.45 -12.38
C GLU A 91 5.09 -6.78 -12.49
N PRO A 92 6.19 -7.52 -12.25
CA PRO A 92 7.53 -6.97 -12.40
C PRO A 92 7.91 -6.84 -13.88
N ILE A 93 8.36 -5.67 -14.28
CA ILE A 93 8.89 -5.38 -15.62
C ILE A 93 10.38 -5.05 -15.51
N TYR A 94 11.21 -5.95 -16.02
CA TYR A 94 12.66 -5.80 -16.06
C TYR A 94 13.13 -5.21 -17.38
N PHE A 95 14.11 -4.33 -17.33
CA PHE A 95 14.73 -3.75 -18.52
C PHE A 95 16.13 -3.21 -18.23
N CYS A 96 16.97 -3.13 -19.27
CA CYS A 96 18.32 -2.57 -19.15
C CYS A 96 18.35 -1.10 -19.61
N HIS A 97 18.96 -0.24 -18.81
CA HIS A 97 19.20 1.16 -19.16
C HIS A 97 20.46 1.67 -18.46
N ASP A 98 21.33 2.34 -19.22
CA ASP A 98 22.57 2.97 -18.73
C ASP A 98 23.46 2.03 -17.91
N GLY A 99 23.74 0.83 -18.45
CA GLY A 99 24.59 -0.17 -17.80
C GLY A 99 24.00 -0.82 -16.53
N ARG A 100 22.72 -0.60 -16.25
CA ARG A 100 22.02 -1.12 -15.06
C ARG A 100 20.78 -1.90 -15.43
N THR A 101 20.40 -2.84 -14.56
CA THR A 101 19.10 -3.52 -14.63
C THR A 101 18.10 -2.74 -13.79
N TRP A 102 17.03 -2.31 -14.42
CA TRP A 102 15.90 -1.66 -13.79
C TRP A 102 14.76 -2.64 -13.64
N MET A 103 13.97 -2.43 -12.60
CA MET A 103 12.72 -3.13 -12.37
C MET A 103 11.68 -2.09 -11.97
N ILE A 104 10.62 -1.97 -12.76
CA ILE A 104 9.41 -1.31 -12.33
C ILE A 104 8.37 -2.39 -12.07
N GLU A 105 7.84 -2.43 -10.86
CA GLU A 105 6.87 -3.44 -10.46
C GLU A 105 5.56 -2.79 -10.05
N PHE A 106 4.47 -3.41 -10.49
CA PHE A 106 3.12 -2.93 -10.27
C PHE A 106 2.38 -3.92 -9.39
N TRP A 107 1.68 -3.43 -8.38
CA TRP A 107 0.84 -4.26 -7.50
C TRP A 107 -0.58 -3.73 -7.43
N LYS A 108 -1.56 -4.65 -7.35
CA LYS A 108 -2.95 -4.31 -7.02
C LYS A 108 -3.61 -5.41 -6.18
N GLY A 109 -4.29 -5.04 -5.11
CA GLY A 109 -4.97 -6.03 -4.27
C GLY A 109 -5.42 -5.56 -2.90
N GLN A 110 -5.47 -6.54 -1.99
CA GLN A 110 -5.85 -6.38 -0.60
C GLN A 110 -4.60 -6.38 0.29
N TYR A 111 -4.42 -5.35 1.10
CA TYR A 111 -3.31 -5.17 2.04
C TYR A 111 -3.87 -5.13 3.46
N GLY A 112 -4.14 -6.31 4.03
CA GLY A 112 -4.85 -6.41 5.31
C GLY A 112 -6.26 -5.83 5.20
N ILE A 113 -6.54 -4.73 5.88
CA ILE A 113 -7.86 -4.07 5.84
C ILE A 113 -7.97 -2.96 4.78
N THR A 114 -6.98 -2.79 3.91
CA THR A 114 -7.00 -1.78 2.86
C THR A 114 -7.04 -2.42 1.47
N ALA A 115 -7.78 -1.83 0.54
CA ALA A 115 -7.63 -2.12 -0.89
C ALA A 115 -6.66 -1.09 -1.47
N GLY A 116 -5.79 -1.48 -2.40
CA GLY A 116 -4.83 -0.54 -2.92
C GLY A 116 -4.03 -1.03 -4.12
N ALA A 117 -3.11 -0.17 -4.54
CA ALA A 117 -2.17 -0.42 -5.60
C ALA A 117 -0.85 0.32 -5.33
N GLU A 118 0.21 -0.19 -5.94
CA GLU A 118 1.56 0.31 -5.79
C GLU A 118 2.30 0.29 -7.14
N ILE A 119 3.20 1.25 -7.34
CA ILE A 119 4.18 1.29 -8.42
C ILE A 119 5.55 1.54 -7.79
N GLY A 120 6.44 0.57 -7.88
CA GLY A 120 7.79 0.65 -7.33
C GLY A 120 8.84 0.65 -8.43
N VAL A 121 9.81 1.55 -8.32
CA VAL A 121 10.92 1.74 -9.24
C VAL A 121 12.21 1.42 -8.51
N TYR A 122 12.92 0.43 -9.03
CA TYR A 122 14.15 -0.06 -8.44
C TYR A 122 15.19 -0.36 -9.51
N ARG A 123 16.45 -0.41 -9.11
CA ARG A 123 17.56 -0.77 -9.98
C ARG A 123 18.67 -1.48 -9.25
N THR A 124 19.53 -2.15 -10.00
CA THR A 124 20.81 -2.68 -9.53
C THR A 124 21.97 -1.79 -9.96
N GLU A 125 23.14 -2.00 -9.35
CA GLU A 125 24.36 -1.28 -9.73
C GLU A 125 24.93 -1.72 -11.09
N GLY A 126 24.56 -2.91 -11.58
CA GLY A 126 25.02 -3.45 -12.85
C GLY A 126 23.95 -4.25 -13.60
N ILE A 127 24.33 -4.76 -14.77
CA ILE A 127 23.48 -5.62 -15.60
C ILE A 127 23.41 -7.03 -14.97
N LEU A 128 22.21 -7.55 -14.85
CA LEU A 128 21.91 -8.90 -14.39
C LEU A 128 21.35 -9.73 -15.55
N ALA A 129 21.68 -11.02 -15.55
CA ALA A 129 21.03 -11.99 -16.40
C ALA A 129 19.63 -12.33 -15.83
N PRO A 130 18.64 -12.72 -16.66
CA PRO A 130 17.27 -13.00 -16.22
C PRO A 130 17.17 -14.02 -15.08
N GLU A 131 18.05 -15.02 -15.04
CA GLU A 131 18.09 -16.06 -14.01
C GLU A 131 18.46 -15.51 -12.63
N GLN A 132 19.07 -14.33 -12.58
CA GLN A 132 19.52 -13.67 -11.35
C GLN A 132 18.44 -12.76 -10.75
N TYR A 133 17.42 -12.36 -11.52
CA TYR A 133 16.43 -11.37 -11.09
C TYR A 133 15.70 -11.79 -9.82
N GLU A 134 15.36 -13.06 -9.69
CA GLU A 134 14.61 -13.58 -8.55
C GLU A 134 15.40 -13.48 -7.23
N HIS A 135 16.72 -13.55 -7.28
CA HIS A 135 17.59 -13.58 -6.10
C HIS A 135 18.29 -12.25 -5.84
N ALA A 136 18.24 -11.33 -6.79
CA ALA A 136 18.86 -10.02 -6.67
C ALA A 136 18.12 -9.10 -5.70
N LEU A 137 18.89 -8.19 -5.09
CA LEU A 137 18.36 -7.06 -4.35
C LEU A 137 18.34 -5.85 -5.29
N PHE A 138 17.15 -5.36 -5.62
CA PHE A 138 16.97 -4.12 -6.36
C PHE A 138 16.87 -2.96 -5.37
N GLN A 139 17.70 -1.96 -5.53
CA GLN A 139 17.71 -0.78 -4.65
C GLN A 139 16.73 0.26 -5.14
N SER A 140 16.11 0.98 -4.20
CA SER A 140 15.25 2.12 -4.51
C SER A 140 16.07 3.21 -5.21
N VAL A 141 15.47 3.88 -6.19
CA VAL A 141 16.15 4.93 -6.98
C VAL A 141 16.48 6.18 -6.16
N SER A 142 17.48 6.96 -6.61
CA SER A 142 17.87 8.25 -6.02
C SER A 142 16.84 9.35 -6.32
N ASP A 143 16.99 10.54 -5.73
CA ASP A 143 16.07 11.67 -5.96
C ASP A 143 16.17 12.21 -7.39
N GLU A 144 17.35 12.12 -7.99
CA GLU A 144 17.64 12.52 -9.37
C GLU A 144 16.98 11.59 -10.40
N ASP A 145 16.75 10.34 -9.99
CA ASP A 145 16.16 9.29 -10.80
C ASP A 145 14.64 9.15 -10.57
N LEU A 146 14.01 10.09 -9.86
CA LEU A 146 12.55 10.14 -9.72
C LEU A 146 11.92 10.69 -10.99
N PHE A 147 10.92 9.96 -11.50
CA PHE A 147 10.19 10.40 -12.68
C PHE A 147 8.67 10.33 -12.48
N PRO A 148 7.88 11.09 -13.26
CA PRO A 148 6.43 11.17 -13.07
C PRO A 148 5.75 9.83 -13.37
N MET A 149 4.95 9.38 -12.42
CA MET A 149 4.07 8.23 -12.56
C MET A 149 2.64 8.64 -12.18
N SER A 150 1.67 7.99 -12.79
CA SER A 150 0.29 8.05 -12.36
C SER A 150 -0.35 6.68 -12.33
N MET A 151 -1.28 6.52 -11.41
CA MET A 151 -2.14 5.37 -11.35
C MET A 151 -3.57 5.78 -11.05
N GLU A 152 -4.50 5.05 -11.66
CA GLU A 152 -5.92 5.12 -11.35
C GLU A 152 -6.42 3.70 -11.07
N LEU A 153 -6.91 3.48 -9.85
CA LEU A 153 -7.37 2.18 -9.40
C LEU A 153 -8.90 2.14 -9.43
N PHE A 154 -9.47 1.17 -10.14
CA PHE A 154 -10.90 0.90 -10.19
C PHE A 154 -11.23 -0.38 -9.42
N PHE A 155 -12.37 -0.37 -8.75
CA PHE A 155 -12.99 -1.56 -8.18
C PHE A 155 -14.38 -1.74 -8.81
N LYS A 156 -14.55 -2.82 -9.57
CA LYS A 156 -15.82 -3.15 -10.27
C LYS A 156 -16.38 -1.98 -11.10
N GLY A 157 -15.50 -1.27 -11.81
CA GLY A 157 -15.85 -0.14 -12.68
C GLY A 157 -15.96 1.21 -11.98
N SER A 158 -15.94 1.26 -10.64
CA SER A 158 -15.93 2.51 -9.89
C SER A 158 -14.50 2.92 -9.55
N SER A 159 -14.12 4.17 -9.85
CA SER A 159 -12.81 4.69 -9.47
C SER A 159 -12.69 4.73 -7.95
N LEU A 160 -11.61 4.14 -7.43
CA LEU A 160 -11.21 4.32 -6.05
C LEU A 160 -10.46 5.65 -5.96
N PHE A 161 -9.26 5.76 -6.52
CA PHE A 161 -8.44 6.98 -6.48
C PHE A 161 -7.63 7.12 -7.75
N THR A 162 -7.22 8.35 -8.02
CA THR A 162 -6.22 8.70 -9.04
C THR A 162 -5.07 9.43 -8.38
N ILE A 163 -3.84 8.94 -8.50
CA ILE A 163 -2.66 9.56 -7.90
C ILE A 163 -1.61 9.76 -8.97
N ARG A 164 -1.05 10.99 -9.06
CA ARG A 164 0.03 11.36 -9.97
C ARG A 164 1.13 12.09 -9.23
N ARG A 165 2.35 11.55 -9.20
CA ARG A 165 3.53 12.16 -8.55
C ARG A 165 4.84 11.66 -9.17
N CYS A 166 5.91 12.44 -9.02
CA CYS A 166 7.27 11.91 -9.15
C CYS A 166 7.60 11.11 -7.89
N HIS A 167 7.89 9.81 -8.03
CA HIS A 167 8.06 8.94 -6.87
C HIS A 167 8.89 7.71 -7.22
N TRP A 168 9.59 7.14 -6.24
CA TRP A 168 10.24 5.83 -6.39
C TRP A 168 9.26 4.69 -6.06
N TRP A 169 8.41 4.89 -5.04
CA TRP A 169 7.34 3.99 -4.64
C TRP A 169 6.00 4.72 -4.51
N LEU A 170 5.25 4.85 -5.60
CA LEU A 170 3.93 5.50 -5.62
C LEU A 170 2.88 4.52 -5.11
N THR A 171 2.13 4.86 -4.08
CA THR A 171 1.10 3.96 -3.53
C THR A 171 -0.21 4.65 -3.26
N GLY A 172 -1.26 3.86 -3.08
CA GLY A 172 -2.61 4.33 -2.88
C GLY A 172 -3.41 3.26 -2.18
N PHE A 173 -3.98 3.61 -1.02
CA PHE A 173 -4.69 2.67 -0.18
C PHE A 173 -5.99 3.27 0.35
N ARG A 174 -7.05 2.47 0.30
CA ARG A 174 -8.34 2.76 0.91
C ARG A 174 -8.70 1.75 1.99
N PRO A 175 -8.62 2.14 3.28
CA PRO A 175 -9.07 1.33 4.40
C PRO A 175 -10.55 0.99 4.38
N GLY A 176 -10.88 -0.21 4.86
CA GLY A 176 -12.25 -0.69 5.03
C GLY A 176 -12.91 -1.18 3.75
N VAL A 177 -12.21 -1.21 2.62
CA VAL A 177 -12.66 -1.81 1.36
C VAL A 177 -12.09 -3.22 1.29
N TRP A 178 -12.96 -4.20 1.04
CA TRP A 178 -12.56 -5.59 0.85
C TRP A 178 -12.73 -5.96 -0.62
N VAL A 179 -11.68 -6.48 -1.22
CA VAL A 179 -11.61 -6.78 -2.66
C VAL A 179 -10.93 -8.12 -2.90
N HIS A 180 -11.23 -8.72 -4.05
CA HIS A 180 -10.36 -9.69 -4.69
C HIS A 180 -9.43 -8.96 -5.68
N PRO A 181 -8.16 -9.36 -5.84
CA PRO A 181 -7.26 -8.74 -6.81
C PRO A 181 -7.83 -8.71 -8.24
N GLU A 182 -8.60 -9.73 -8.60
CA GLU A 182 -9.26 -9.87 -9.91
C GLU A 182 -10.39 -8.85 -10.13
N ASP A 183 -10.98 -8.30 -9.06
CA ASP A 183 -12.02 -7.27 -9.14
C ASP A 183 -11.44 -5.85 -9.37
N LEU A 184 -10.10 -5.72 -9.30
CA LEU A 184 -9.39 -4.47 -9.45
C LEU A 184 -8.82 -4.31 -10.85
N VAL A 185 -8.95 -3.09 -11.39
CA VAL A 185 -8.29 -2.67 -12.63
C VAL A 185 -7.42 -1.46 -12.34
N LEU A 186 -6.14 -1.53 -12.69
CA LEU A 186 -5.17 -0.46 -12.48
C LEU A 186 -4.77 0.14 -13.83
N ASN A 187 -5.14 1.38 -14.07
CA ASN A 187 -4.63 2.16 -15.20
C ASN A 187 -3.33 2.84 -14.78
N ILE A 188 -2.29 2.73 -15.60
CA ILE A 188 -0.93 3.15 -15.27
C ILE A 188 -0.45 4.10 -16.36
N SER A 189 0.27 5.16 -15.96
CA SER A 189 1.12 5.92 -16.88
C SER A 189 2.48 6.18 -16.25
N VAL A 190 3.55 6.01 -17.02
CA VAL A 190 4.93 6.28 -16.60
C VAL A 190 5.58 7.19 -17.64
N THR A 191 6.14 8.31 -17.18
CA THR A 191 6.86 9.26 -18.03
C THR A 191 8.35 9.10 -17.81
N PHE A 192 9.09 8.72 -18.85
CA PHE A 192 10.52 8.46 -18.76
C PHE A 192 11.36 9.71 -19.05
N PRO A 193 12.60 9.80 -18.54
CA PRO A 193 13.47 10.96 -18.75
C PRO A 193 13.97 11.08 -20.19
N ASN A 194 14.06 9.96 -20.92
CA ASN A 194 14.57 9.93 -22.28
C ASN A 194 13.94 8.79 -23.10
N GLN A 195 14.05 8.90 -24.43
CA GLN A 195 13.47 7.95 -25.38
C GLN A 195 14.09 6.55 -25.25
N THR A 196 15.37 6.45 -24.87
CA THR A 196 16.07 5.18 -24.72
C THR A 196 15.49 4.36 -23.57
N MET A 197 15.26 4.98 -22.41
CA MET A 197 14.66 4.32 -21.24
C MET A 197 13.21 3.93 -21.52
N LEU A 198 12.44 4.81 -22.17
CA LEU A 198 11.07 4.49 -22.61
C LEU A 198 11.06 3.24 -23.48
N ARG A 199 11.93 3.16 -24.49
CA ARG A 199 12.02 2.00 -25.40
C ARG A 199 12.40 0.73 -24.63
N SER A 200 13.43 0.79 -23.79
CA SER A 200 13.82 -0.34 -22.95
C SER A 200 12.66 -0.86 -22.10
N PHE A 201 11.87 0.04 -21.50
CA PHE A 201 10.72 -0.34 -20.69
C PHE A 201 9.57 -0.91 -21.53
N THR A 202 9.25 -0.32 -22.70
CA THR A 202 8.23 -0.88 -23.59
C THR A 202 8.62 -2.24 -24.14
N ASP A 203 9.91 -2.47 -24.41
CA ASP A 203 10.42 -3.78 -24.82
C ASP A 203 10.28 -4.79 -23.67
N GLY A 204 10.57 -4.38 -22.43
CA GLY A 204 10.32 -5.17 -21.22
C GLY A 204 8.84 -5.56 -21.08
N LEU A 205 7.91 -4.61 -21.28
CA LEU A 205 6.47 -4.90 -21.28
C LEU A 205 6.09 -5.94 -22.35
N MET A 206 6.64 -5.82 -23.55
CA MET A 206 6.37 -6.78 -24.64
C MET A 206 6.93 -8.17 -24.32
N GLN A 207 8.13 -8.26 -23.74
CA GLN A 207 8.73 -9.51 -23.30
C GLN A 207 7.91 -10.20 -22.19
N THR A 208 7.31 -9.43 -21.30
CA THR A 208 6.41 -9.94 -20.26
C THR A 208 5.06 -10.44 -20.83
N GLY A 209 4.70 -10.04 -22.05
CA GLY A 209 3.52 -10.54 -22.78
C GLY A 209 2.45 -9.50 -23.07
N TYR A 210 2.72 -8.20 -22.88
CA TYR A 210 1.85 -7.13 -23.36
C TYR A 210 2.00 -6.96 -24.88
N ARG A 211 0.91 -6.64 -25.58
CA ARG A 211 0.96 -6.36 -27.02
C ARG A 211 1.06 -4.87 -27.25
N SER A 212 1.61 -4.46 -28.40
CA SER A 212 1.70 -3.05 -28.76
C SER A 212 0.34 -2.35 -28.80
N CYS A 213 -0.75 -3.05 -29.11
CA CYS A 213 -2.11 -2.51 -29.07
C CYS A 213 -2.69 -2.31 -27.65
N ASP A 214 -2.08 -2.93 -26.64
CA ASP A 214 -2.44 -2.73 -25.23
C ASP A 214 -1.72 -1.49 -24.64
N LEU A 215 -0.75 -0.92 -25.38
CA LEU A 215 0.09 0.20 -24.96
C LEU A 215 -0.28 1.48 -25.71
N CYS A 216 -0.38 2.59 -24.98
CA CYS A 216 -0.51 3.93 -25.55
C CYS A 216 0.76 4.72 -25.24
N VAL A 217 1.53 5.07 -26.27
CA VAL A 217 2.76 5.86 -26.14
C VAL A 217 2.52 7.26 -26.69
N CYS A 218 2.69 8.28 -25.85
CA CYS A 218 2.57 9.68 -26.21
C CYS A 218 3.79 10.46 -25.68
N GLY A 219 4.66 10.92 -26.59
CA GLY A 219 5.93 11.54 -26.21
C GLY A 219 6.82 10.55 -25.42
N LEU A 220 7.22 10.94 -24.20
CA LEU A 220 8.01 10.10 -23.30
C LEU A 220 7.15 9.30 -22.29
N THR A 221 5.83 9.34 -22.45
CA THR A 221 4.88 8.67 -21.54
C THR A 221 4.32 7.41 -22.20
N VAL A 222 4.39 6.29 -21.50
CA VAL A 222 3.63 5.07 -21.84
C VAL A 222 2.48 4.91 -20.85
N SER A 223 1.31 4.52 -21.36
CA SER A 223 0.14 4.17 -20.56
C SER A 223 -0.40 2.82 -20.96
N PHE A 224 -0.87 2.05 -19.97
CA PHE A 224 -1.44 0.72 -20.17
C PHE A 224 -2.33 0.34 -18.99
N THR A 225 -3.15 -0.69 -19.17
CA THR A 225 -4.06 -1.20 -18.14
C THR A 225 -3.58 -2.53 -17.60
N PHE A 226 -3.36 -2.60 -16.29
CA PHE A 226 -3.12 -3.82 -15.55
C PHE A 226 -4.45 -4.31 -14.93
N ALA A 227 -5.17 -5.15 -15.68
CA ALA A 227 -6.41 -5.81 -15.23
C ALA A 227 -6.15 -7.27 -14.83
N SER A 228 -5.47 -8.02 -15.71
CA SER A 228 -5.06 -9.41 -15.47
C SER A 228 -3.55 -9.53 -15.61
N PRO A 229 -2.88 -10.22 -14.68
CA PRO A 229 -1.44 -10.34 -14.74
C PRO A 229 -0.96 -11.17 -15.92
N ARG A 230 0.20 -10.80 -16.45
CA ARG A 230 0.91 -11.56 -17.49
C ARG A 230 2.01 -12.44 -16.88
N THR A 231 2.50 -12.09 -15.69
CA THR A 231 3.41 -12.92 -14.91
C THR A 231 2.67 -13.92 -14.01
N ARG A 232 3.39 -14.98 -13.61
CA ARG A 232 2.91 -15.95 -12.62
C ARG A 232 2.78 -15.28 -11.25
N GLN A 233 1.61 -15.43 -10.63
CA GLN A 233 1.30 -14.81 -9.36
C GLN A 233 1.75 -15.66 -8.15
N PRO A 234 2.61 -15.14 -7.26
CA PRO A 234 3.14 -15.90 -6.11
C PRO A 234 2.06 -16.45 -5.18
N ARG A 235 0.93 -15.73 -5.04
CA ARG A 235 -0.21 -16.17 -4.22
C ARG A 235 -0.79 -17.51 -4.65
N LEU A 236 -0.63 -17.90 -5.92
CA LEU A 236 -1.16 -19.16 -6.45
C LEU A 236 -0.45 -20.39 -5.88
N ASP A 237 0.77 -20.22 -5.36
CA ASP A 237 1.54 -21.29 -4.72
C ASP A 237 1.04 -21.59 -3.30
N CYS A 238 0.26 -20.69 -2.71
CA CYS A 238 -0.20 -20.74 -1.32
C CYS A 238 -1.72 -20.56 -1.17
N ARG A 239 -2.53 -21.24 -2.01
CA ARG A 239 -4.00 -21.04 -2.10
C ARG A 239 -4.74 -21.12 -0.75
N LEU A 240 -4.40 -22.08 0.11
CA LEU A 240 -5.05 -22.21 1.43
C LEU A 240 -4.74 -21.02 2.34
N SER A 241 -3.48 -20.58 2.36
CA SER A 241 -3.07 -19.40 3.13
C SER A 241 -3.72 -18.14 2.57
N GLN A 242 -3.84 -18.04 1.24
CA GLN A 242 -4.51 -16.93 0.56
C GLN A 242 -5.98 -16.85 0.97
N TRP A 243 -6.71 -17.98 0.89
CA TRP A 243 -8.11 -18.06 1.27
C TRP A 243 -8.31 -17.65 2.74
N PHE A 244 -7.47 -18.16 3.64
CA PHE A 244 -7.54 -17.83 5.06
C PHE A 244 -7.24 -16.34 5.32
N SER A 245 -6.21 -15.79 4.67
CA SER A 245 -5.89 -14.35 4.75
C SER A 245 -7.04 -13.50 4.23
N GLN A 246 -7.65 -13.84 3.10
CA GLN A 246 -8.82 -13.11 2.56
C GLN A 246 -10.04 -13.21 3.46
N TRP A 247 -10.31 -14.36 4.08
CA TRP A 247 -11.38 -14.51 5.05
C TRP A 247 -11.17 -13.60 6.26
N LYS A 248 -9.94 -13.56 6.81
CA LYS A 248 -9.58 -12.62 7.89
C LYS A 248 -9.73 -11.16 7.45
N ASN A 249 -9.21 -10.81 6.28
CA ASN A 249 -9.32 -9.45 5.73
C ASN A 249 -10.78 -9.02 5.61
N ARG A 250 -11.65 -9.90 5.11
CA ARG A 250 -13.10 -9.65 5.01
C ARG A 250 -13.71 -9.35 6.37
N MET A 251 -13.42 -10.18 7.37
CA MET A 251 -13.91 -9.98 8.74
C MET A 251 -13.40 -8.67 9.34
N PHE A 252 -12.10 -8.37 9.20
CA PHE A 252 -11.53 -7.15 9.77
C PHE A 252 -11.97 -5.88 9.03
N CYS A 253 -12.19 -5.92 7.71
CA CYS A 253 -12.83 -4.83 6.98
C CYS A 253 -14.26 -4.57 7.48
N ALA A 254 -15.05 -5.64 7.70
CA ALA A 254 -16.39 -5.51 8.25
C ALA A 254 -16.36 -4.93 9.68
N LEU A 255 -15.45 -5.41 10.54
CA LEU A 255 -15.26 -4.89 11.89
C LEU A 255 -14.83 -3.43 11.88
N TYR A 256 -13.87 -3.06 11.03
CA TYR A 256 -13.43 -1.68 10.87
C TYR A 256 -14.60 -0.77 10.49
N ARG A 257 -15.36 -1.13 9.44
CA ARG A 257 -16.55 -0.37 9.02
C ARG A 257 -17.61 -0.28 10.11
N TRP A 258 -17.80 -1.33 10.91
CA TRP A 258 -18.76 -1.31 12.02
C TRP A 258 -18.31 -0.38 13.16
N ILE A 259 -17.03 -0.40 13.52
CA ILE A 259 -16.46 0.49 14.55
C ILE A 259 -16.53 1.95 14.08
N THR A 260 -16.15 2.21 12.83
CA THR A 260 -16.05 3.55 12.24
C THR A 260 -17.34 4.01 11.54
N ARG A 261 -18.45 3.28 11.72
CA ARG A 261 -19.77 3.56 11.13
C ARG A 261 -20.31 4.99 11.26
N PRO A 262 -19.95 5.81 12.28
CA PRO A 262 -20.41 7.20 12.33
C PRO A 262 -19.88 8.06 11.18
N PHE A 263 -18.87 7.59 10.45
CA PHE A 263 -18.17 8.34 9.41
C PHE A 263 -18.21 7.65 8.06
N ILE A 264 -18.23 8.46 7.00
CA ILE A 264 -18.26 8.00 5.61
C ILE A 264 -16.87 8.10 4.99
N CYS A 265 -16.23 9.28 5.07
CA CYS A 265 -14.90 9.53 4.51
C CYS A 265 -13.79 8.78 5.26
N THR A 266 -12.72 8.45 4.53
CA THR A 266 -11.59 7.72 5.07
C THR A 266 -10.86 8.52 6.15
N SER A 267 -10.69 9.83 5.95
CA SER A 267 -10.02 10.73 6.88
C SER A 267 -10.61 10.62 8.30
N ASP A 268 -11.93 10.80 8.42
CA ASP A 268 -12.61 10.74 9.72
C ASP A 268 -12.59 9.34 10.32
N ARG A 269 -12.70 8.29 9.51
CA ARG A 269 -12.62 6.90 9.99
C ARG A 269 -11.23 6.58 10.56
N VAL A 270 -10.16 7.06 9.91
CA VAL A 270 -8.78 6.87 10.37
C VAL A 270 -8.54 7.67 11.66
N LEU A 271 -8.96 8.94 11.70
CA LEU A 271 -8.86 9.78 12.92
C LEU A 271 -9.67 9.21 14.09
N TYR A 272 -10.87 8.69 13.81
CA TYR A 272 -11.68 8.03 14.82
C TYR A 272 -10.99 6.78 15.35
N LEU A 273 -10.40 5.96 14.48
CA LEU A 273 -9.64 4.78 14.92
C LEU A 273 -8.42 5.20 15.75
N TYR A 274 -7.71 6.26 15.36
CA TYR A 274 -6.58 6.82 16.10
C TYR A 274 -6.95 7.20 17.53
N TYR A 275 -8.04 7.95 17.74
CA TYR A 275 -8.48 8.34 19.09
C TYR A 275 -9.17 7.22 19.88
N PHE A 276 -9.96 6.38 19.21
CA PHE A 276 -10.77 5.37 19.88
C PHE A 276 -9.96 4.12 20.25
N LEU A 277 -9.16 3.62 19.30
CA LEU A 277 -8.35 2.40 19.40
C LEU A 277 -6.93 2.60 18.82
N PRO A 278 -6.05 3.36 19.52
CA PRO A 278 -4.71 3.70 19.01
C PRO A 278 -3.86 2.48 18.61
N TYR A 279 -4.01 1.36 19.31
CA TYR A 279 -3.31 0.12 18.97
C TYR A 279 -3.72 -0.44 17.60
N ALA A 280 -5.03 -0.44 17.31
CA ALA A 280 -5.54 -0.90 16.03
C ALA A 280 -5.11 0.04 14.89
N PHE A 281 -5.12 1.35 15.14
CA PHE A 281 -4.57 2.35 14.21
C PHE A 281 -3.10 2.07 13.89
N ARG A 282 -2.24 1.86 14.91
CA ARG A 282 -0.83 1.55 14.69
C ARG A 282 -0.65 0.24 13.92
N HIS A 283 -1.41 -0.79 14.27
CA HIS A 283 -1.33 -2.09 13.59
C HIS A 283 -1.74 -1.99 12.11
N MET A 284 -2.68 -1.11 11.75
CA MET A 284 -3.11 -0.89 10.36
C MET A 284 -1.97 -0.38 9.46
N PHE A 285 -1.10 0.50 9.98
CA PHE A 285 -0.01 1.10 9.21
C PHE A 285 1.37 0.49 9.47
N THR A 286 1.49 -0.41 10.45
CA THR A 286 2.75 -1.09 10.72
C THR A 286 3.00 -2.15 9.66
N MET A 287 3.89 -1.86 8.70
CA MET A 287 4.50 -2.90 7.89
C MET A 287 5.30 -3.84 8.80
N ARG A 288 4.94 -5.13 8.82
CA ARG A 288 5.63 -6.13 9.64
C ARG A 288 7.05 -6.30 9.14
N ARG A 289 8.00 -5.79 9.93
CA ARG A 289 9.41 -5.83 9.61
C ARG A 289 9.98 -7.24 9.69
N ASN A 290 10.69 -7.69 8.65
CA ASN A 290 11.49 -8.91 8.68
C ASN A 290 12.61 -8.79 9.74
N GLY A 291 13.06 -9.91 10.32
CA GLY A 291 14.06 -9.92 11.41
C GLY A 291 15.36 -9.16 11.09
N LYS A 292 15.80 -9.19 9.82
CA LYS A 292 16.95 -8.41 9.32
C LYS A 292 16.72 -6.89 9.40
N GLN A 293 15.47 -6.43 9.27
CA GLN A 293 15.07 -5.02 9.36
C GLN A 293 14.98 -4.51 10.82
N ARG A 294 14.84 -5.42 11.80
CA ARG A 294 14.96 -5.07 13.23
C ARG A 294 16.41 -4.86 13.66
N LEU A 295 17.35 -5.58 13.06
CA LEU A 295 18.77 -5.57 13.43
C LEU A 295 19.51 -4.29 13.01
N ARG A 296 19.16 -3.66 11.88
CA ARG A 296 19.82 -2.42 11.42
C ARG A 296 19.65 -1.25 12.41
N ARG A 297 18.60 -1.23 13.23
CA ARG A 297 18.35 -0.14 14.21
C ARG A 297 19.32 -0.15 15.40
N LYS A 298 20.08 -1.23 15.64
CA LYS A 298 21.10 -1.28 16.70
C LYS A 298 22.42 -0.58 16.35
N ARG A 299 22.63 -0.14 15.10
CA ARG A 299 23.76 0.74 14.74
C ARG A 299 23.32 2.20 14.70
N ARG A 300 22.83 2.74 15.82
CA ARG A 300 22.87 4.19 16.04
C ARG A 300 24.23 4.52 16.66
N LYS A 301 24.90 5.46 16.00
CA LYS A 301 26.24 5.99 16.24
C LYS A 301 26.39 6.44 17.71
N ASN A 302 27.43 5.96 18.38
CA ASN A 302 28.16 6.81 19.31
C ASN A 302 28.91 7.84 18.45
N LYS A 303 28.46 9.08 18.46
CA LYS A 303 29.26 10.29 18.28
C LYS A 303 28.62 11.38 19.12
#